data_AF-M8C915-F1
#
_entry.id   AF-M8C915-F1
#
_cell.length_a   1.000
_cell.length_b   1.000
_cell.length_c   1.000
_cell.angle_alpha   90.00
_cell.angle_beta   90.00
_cell.angle_gamma   90.00
#
_symmetry.space_group_name_H-M   'P 1'
#
loop_
_entity.id
_entity.type
_entity.pdbx_description
1 polymer ?
#
loop_
_entity_poly.entity_id
_entity_poly.type
_entity_poly.pdbx_seq_one_letter_code
_entity_poly.pdbx_strand_id
1 'polypeptide(L)'
;MTGGLSGAMEARSNKWDDSRIESLKKKHKLESEMSELGSPRELQREELAVSEKITGLEKKSKKAGGKKTNEIVDRIYKDFSTSVGVTNIHEYEEKQLKDAQALQGTKLSLSNQLSKLKYQQEYEQKRDMHDPTAKLNNTHESLEKKLKGMQERECHELKAEAEDWKLKSDECVAQEYEQKRDMHDPTAKLNNTHESLEKKLKGMQERECHVQLRSRQREIHEKCELEQLKLPTVNDPMDTGSSSQELDHDYSQLTEIYLQVMRLSDRDKLEAEFKQKIGNHHSTYWMKSMQLSERRGREVRTRISKNVSKVKNGEKKKTHKNVRGDLPGTDYIPQTGGASHRRRTNRPAQEQNLKTRTFCEVLNNL
;
A
#
# COMPACT_ATOMS: atom_id res chain seq x y z
N MET A 1 46.42 56.32 -130.72
CA MET A 1 45.15 55.77 -131.24
C MET A 1 44.85 54.49 -130.49
N THR A 2 43.59 54.40 -130.05
CA THR A 2 42.86 53.31 -129.39
C THR A 2 43.35 51.88 -129.64
N GLY A 3 43.45 51.07 -128.58
CA GLY A 3 43.29 49.62 -128.70
C GLY A 3 43.91 48.78 -127.60
N GLY A 4 43.06 48.12 -126.79
CA GLY A 4 43.32 46.73 -126.40
C GLY A 4 43.82 46.41 -124.99
N LEU A 5 43.19 46.97 -123.95
CA LEU A 5 43.41 46.63 -122.53
C LEU A 5 42.94 45.21 -122.08
N SER A 6 42.71 44.23 -122.96
CA SER A 6 41.89 43.05 -122.57
C SER A 6 42.66 41.77 -122.18
N GLY A 7 43.85 41.48 -122.71
CA GLY A 7 44.44 40.13 -122.59
C GLY A 7 45.22 39.79 -121.32
N ALA A 8 45.86 40.78 -120.67
CA ALA A 8 46.73 40.54 -119.52
C ALA A 8 46.00 40.58 -118.15
N MET A 9 44.82 41.21 -118.09
CA MET A 9 43.93 41.15 -116.93
C MET A 9 43.19 39.81 -116.85
N GLU A 10 42.87 39.20 -117.99
CA GLU A 10 42.06 37.96 -118.05
C GLU A 10 42.85 36.72 -117.58
N ALA A 11 44.12 36.58 -117.97
CA ALA A 11 44.96 35.45 -117.54
C ALA A 11 45.35 35.49 -116.04
N ARG A 12 45.36 36.68 -115.42
CA ARG A 12 45.61 36.85 -113.97
C ARG A 12 44.32 36.77 -113.15
N SER A 13 43.16 37.16 -113.71
CA SER A 13 41.83 36.93 -113.12
C SER A 13 41.53 35.43 -113.04
N ASN A 14 41.71 34.71 -114.17
CA ASN A 14 41.36 33.29 -114.27
C ASN A 14 42.13 32.39 -113.29
N LYS A 15 43.36 32.75 -112.87
CA LYS A 15 44.13 31.97 -111.88
C LYS A 15 43.50 31.97 -110.49
N TRP A 16 42.90 33.10 -110.10
CA TRP A 16 42.19 33.26 -108.83
C TRP A 16 40.78 32.68 -108.93
N ASP A 17 40.18 32.72 -110.13
CA ASP A 17 38.88 32.11 -110.41
C ASP A 17 38.97 30.57 -110.46
N ASP A 18 40.01 29.97 -111.04
CA ASP A 18 40.21 28.52 -111.12
C ASP A 18 40.44 27.88 -109.74
N SER A 19 41.27 28.50 -108.90
CA SER A 19 41.49 28.04 -107.52
C SER A 19 40.20 28.12 -106.68
N ARG A 20 39.41 29.18 -106.92
CA ARG A 20 38.08 29.35 -106.31
C ARG A 20 37.08 28.32 -106.85
N ILE A 21 37.12 27.99 -108.14
CA ILE A 21 36.27 26.98 -108.76
C ILE A 21 36.62 25.58 -108.26
N GLU A 22 37.91 25.22 -108.15
CA GLU A 22 38.33 23.91 -107.63
C GLU A 22 38.01 23.74 -106.13
N SER A 23 38.18 24.80 -105.33
CA SER A 23 37.73 24.79 -103.93
C SER A 23 36.21 24.68 -103.82
N LEU A 24 35.44 25.29 -104.73
CA LEU A 24 33.99 25.13 -104.82
C LEU A 24 33.58 23.72 -105.28
N LYS A 25 34.26 23.11 -106.26
CA LYS A 25 34.01 21.72 -106.67
C LYS A 25 34.29 20.75 -105.54
N LYS A 26 35.39 20.95 -104.81
CA LYS A 26 35.72 20.17 -103.61
C LYS A 26 34.66 20.34 -102.53
N LYS A 27 34.18 21.57 -102.32
CA LYS A 27 33.08 21.86 -101.40
C LYS A 27 31.78 21.16 -101.82
N HIS A 28 31.38 21.26 -103.09
CA HIS A 28 30.18 20.59 -103.62
C HIS A 28 30.31 19.07 -103.52
N LYS A 29 31.49 18.51 -103.76
CA LYS A 29 31.76 17.08 -103.58
C LYS A 29 31.58 16.67 -102.12
N LEU A 30 32.13 17.45 -101.18
CA LEU A 30 31.93 17.23 -99.75
C LEU A 30 30.45 17.41 -99.34
N GLU A 31 29.72 18.36 -99.92
CA GLU A 31 28.28 18.55 -99.68
C GLU A 31 27.46 17.37 -100.23
N SER A 32 27.83 16.82 -101.39
CA SER A 32 27.22 15.60 -101.97
C SER A 32 27.48 14.38 -101.09
N GLU A 33 28.74 14.18 -100.66
CA GLU A 33 29.11 13.09 -99.74
C GLU A 33 28.40 13.23 -98.39
N MET A 34 28.23 14.44 -97.85
CA MET A 34 27.48 14.69 -96.60
C MET A 34 25.96 14.48 -96.78
N SER A 35 25.42 14.73 -97.97
CA SER A 35 24.02 14.47 -98.29
C SER A 35 23.73 12.97 -98.46
N GLU A 36 24.69 12.21 -98.97
CA GLU A 36 24.62 10.75 -99.12
C GLU A 36 24.70 10.00 -97.79
N LEU A 37 25.45 10.54 -96.81
CA LEU A 37 25.64 9.92 -95.49
C LEU A 37 24.39 9.94 -94.59
N GLY A 38 23.24 10.38 -95.10
CA GLY A 38 21.98 10.44 -94.36
C GLY A 38 21.97 11.52 -93.28
N SER A 39 20.82 11.72 -92.64
CA SER A 39 20.74 12.69 -91.54
C SER A 39 21.60 12.22 -90.36
N PRO A 40 22.33 13.11 -89.66
CA PRO A 40 23.05 12.75 -88.44
C PRO A 40 22.18 12.02 -87.40
N ARG A 41 20.87 12.32 -87.36
CA ARG A 41 19.90 11.62 -86.49
C ARG A 41 19.58 10.19 -86.92
N GLU A 42 19.67 9.90 -88.22
CA GLU A 42 19.46 8.55 -88.76
C GLU A 42 20.69 7.68 -88.53
N LEU A 43 21.89 8.22 -88.78
CA LEU A 43 23.15 7.57 -88.42
C LEU A 43 23.22 7.25 -86.92
N GLN A 44 22.83 8.18 -86.05
CA GLN A 44 22.82 7.94 -84.61
C GLN A 44 21.80 6.87 -84.19
N ARG A 45 20.67 6.74 -84.90
CA ARG A 45 19.69 5.67 -84.65
C ARG A 45 20.22 4.31 -85.07
N GLU A 46 20.86 4.23 -86.24
CA GLU A 46 21.49 3.00 -86.71
C GLU A 46 22.70 2.60 -85.86
N GLU A 47 23.50 3.56 -85.38
CA GLU A 47 24.59 3.32 -84.44
C GLU A 47 24.08 2.70 -83.14
N LEU A 48 23.01 3.25 -82.56
CA LEU A 48 22.37 2.67 -81.38
C LEU A 48 21.84 1.27 -81.66
N ALA A 49 21.15 1.06 -82.80
CA ALA A 49 20.63 -0.25 -83.18
C ALA A 49 21.73 -1.30 -83.40
N VAL A 50 22.86 -0.91 -84.00
CA VAL A 50 24.03 -1.77 -84.15
C VAL A 50 24.68 -2.04 -82.80
N SER A 51 24.79 -1.05 -81.91
CA SER A 51 25.32 -1.25 -80.55
C SER A 51 24.47 -2.22 -79.73
N GLU A 52 23.14 -2.15 -79.85
CA GLU A 52 22.22 -3.09 -79.21
C GLU A 52 22.39 -4.51 -79.75
N LYS A 53 22.56 -4.66 -81.08
CA LYS A 53 22.85 -5.96 -81.70
C LYS A 53 24.20 -6.52 -81.24
N ILE A 54 25.25 -5.70 -81.19
CA ILE A 54 26.58 -6.09 -80.72
C ILE A 54 26.49 -6.56 -79.26
N THR A 55 25.90 -5.76 -78.38
CA THR A 55 25.74 -6.14 -76.96
C THR A 55 24.88 -7.40 -76.79
N GLY A 56 23.86 -7.58 -77.62
CA GLY A 56 23.04 -8.80 -77.65
C GLY A 56 23.84 -10.03 -78.08
N LEU A 57 24.65 -9.92 -79.13
CA LEU A 57 25.53 -11.00 -79.59
C LEU A 57 26.62 -11.33 -78.57
N GLU A 58 27.22 -10.33 -77.94
CA GLU A 58 28.20 -10.52 -76.87
C GLU A 58 27.61 -11.27 -75.67
N LYS A 59 26.39 -10.90 -75.23
CA LYS A 59 25.67 -11.61 -74.16
C LYS A 59 25.43 -13.07 -74.53
N LYS A 60 25.00 -13.33 -75.77
CA LYS A 60 24.78 -14.71 -76.28
C LYS A 60 26.08 -15.51 -76.35
N SER A 61 27.15 -14.91 -76.86
CA SER A 61 28.47 -15.53 -76.94
C SER A 61 29.02 -15.88 -75.56
N LYS A 62 28.96 -14.95 -74.60
CA LYS A 62 29.35 -15.18 -73.20
C LYS A 62 28.53 -16.30 -72.55
N LYS A 63 27.21 -16.33 -72.77
CA LYS A 63 26.33 -17.39 -72.26
C LYS A 63 26.66 -18.76 -72.88
N ALA A 64 26.93 -18.81 -74.19
CA ALA A 64 27.29 -20.04 -74.88
C ALA A 64 28.67 -20.57 -74.45
N GLY A 65 29.65 -19.69 -74.28
CA GLY A 65 30.97 -20.04 -73.74
C GLY A 65 30.87 -20.56 -72.31
N GLY A 66 30.14 -19.86 -71.44
CA GLY A 66 29.93 -20.29 -70.05
C GLY A 66 29.32 -21.68 -69.92
N LYS A 67 28.32 -22.03 -70.74
CA LYS A 67 27.72 -23.38 -70.74
C LYS A 67 28.74 -24.48 -71.05
N LYS A 68 29.57 -24.27 -72.08
CA LYS A 68 30.61 -25.23 -72.47
C LYS A 68 31.65 -25.40 -71.36
N THR A 69 32.03 -24.32 -70.71
CA THR A 69 32.94 -24.37 -69.56
C THR A 69 32.33 -25.19 -68.43
N ASN A 70 31.06 -24.94 -68.08
CA ASN A 70 30.37 -25.69 -67.04
C ASN A 70 30.30 -27.19 -67.39
N GLU A 71 29.97 -27.56 -68.63
CA GLU A 71 29.94 -28.97 -69.06
C GLU A 71 31.32 -29.67 -68.90
N ILE A 72 32.42 -28.96 -69.17
CA ILE A 72 33.77 -29.48 -68.98
C ILE A 72 34.08 -29.64 -67.48
N VAL A 73 33.74 -28.63 -66.68
CA VAL A 73 33.94 -28.62 -65.23
C VAL A 73 33.16 -29.76 -64.57
N ASP A 74 31.89 -29.94 -64.92
CA ASP A 74 31.03 -31.03 -64.43
C ASP A 74 31.64 -32.40 -64.73
N ARG A 75 32.24 -32.55 -65.93
CA ARG A 75 32.90 -33.79 -66.34
C ARG A 75 34.18 -34.05 -65.54
N ILE A 76 34.96 -33.00 -65.23
CA ILE A 76 36.20 -33.12 -64.46
C ILE A 76 35.90 -33.45 -62.99
N TYR A 77 34.86 -32.85 -62.42
CA TYR A 77 34.54 -32.98 -60.99
C TYR A 77 33.48 -34.04 -60.66
N LYS A 78 32.95 -34.78 -61.65
CA LYS A 78 31.87 -35.77 -61.46
C LYS A 78 32.13 -36.77 -60.32
N ASP A 79 33.34 -37.31 -60.27
CA ASP A 79 33.71 -38.31 -59.25
C ASP A 79 33.77 -37.67 -57.85
N PHE A 80 34.26 -36.43 -57.76
CA PHE A 80 34.29 -35.65 -56.53
C PHE A 80 32.88 -35.26 -56.07
N SER A 81 32.02 -34.78 -56.98
CA SER A 81 30.62 -34.46 -56.68
C SER A 81 29.88 -35.68 -56.13
N THR A 82 30.09 -36.85 -56.73
CA THR A 82 29.56 -38.12 -56.23
C THR A 82 30.11 -38.47 -54.84
N SER A 83 31.41 -38.23 -54.59
CA SER A 83 32.05 -38.47 -53.29
C SER A 83 31.56 -37.54 -52.17
N VAL A 84 31.21 -36.29 -52.47
CA VAL A 84 30.70 -35.31 -51.51
C VAL A 84 29.16 -35.38 -51.39
N GLY A 85 28.50 -36.15 -52.27
CA GLY A 85 27.05 -36.33 -52.27
C GLY A 85 26.28 -35.15 -52.86
N VAL A 86 26.90 -34.39 -53.79
CA VAL A 86 26.27 -33.25 -54.49
C VAL A 86 26.14 -33.60 -55.97
N THR A 87 25.09 -33.11 -56.66
CA THR A 87 24.88 -33.44 -58.08
C THR A 87 25.94 -32.82 -59.00
N ASN A 88 26.41 -31.62 -58.66
CA ASN A 88 27.41 -30.84 -59.39
C ASN A 88 28.07 -29.84 -58.42
N ILE A 89 29.36 -29.52 -58.62
CA ILE A 89 30.06 -28.48 -57.86
C ILE A 89 29.35 -27.11 -57.90
N HIS A 90 28.65 -26.79 -58.99
CA HIS A 90 27.94 -25.51 -59.12
C HIS A 90 26.72 -25.42 -58.18
N GLU A 91 26.02 -26.52 -57.93
CA GLU A 91 24.93 -26.55 -56.94
C GLU A 91 25.48 -26.27 -55.54
N TYR A 92 26.65 -26.83 -55.22
CA TYR A 92 27.33 -26.57 -53.96
C TYR A 92 27.74 -25.09 -53.83
N GLU A 93 28.37 -24.53 -54.86
CA GLU A 93 28.76 -23.11 -54.91
C GLU A 93 27.55 -22.19 -54.77
N GLU A 94 26.47 -22.46 -55.50
CA GLU A 94 25.24 -21.67 -55.44
C GLU A 94 24.61 -21.71 -54.04
N LYS A 95 24.56 -22.90 -53.42
CA LYS A 95 24.07 -23.05 -52.05
C LYS A 95 24.91 -22.26 -51.05
N GLN A 96 26.24 -22.37 -51.12
CA GLN A 96 27.14 -21.62 -50.24
C GLN A 96 27.00 -20.11 -50.43
N LEU A 97 26.89 -19.66 -51.69
CA LEU A 97 26.68 -18.25 -52.01
C LEU A 97 25.34 -17.74 -51.46
N LYS A 98 24.27 -18.53 -51.60
CA LYS A 98 22.94 -18.20 -51.08
C LYS A 98 22.93 -18.15 -49.56
N ASP A 99 23.57 -19.10 -48.90
CA ASP A 99 23.69 -19.15 -47.43
C ASP A 99 24.50 -17.94 -46.92
N ALA A 100 25.59 -17.57 -47.61
CA ALA A 100 26.37 -16.39 -47.29
C ALA A 100 25.57 -15.09 -47.47
N GLN A 101 24.81 -14.96 -48.57
CA GLN A 101 23.93 -13.80 -48.80
C GLN A 101 22.80 -13.73 -47.77
N ALA A 102 22.17 -14.86 -47.44
CA ALA A 102 21.13 -14.93 -46.41
C ALA A 102 21.70 -14.53 -45.04
N LEU A 103 22.89 -15.04 -44.68
CA LEU A 103 23.58 -14.66 -43.46
C LEU A 103 23.90 -13.15 -43.44
N GLN A 104 24.37 -12.58 -44.55
CA GLN A 104 24.61 -11.15 -44.64
C GLN A 104 23.31 -10.34 -44.49
N GLY A 105 22.21 -10.78 -45.11
CA GLY A 105 20.89 -10.16 -44.96
C GLY A 105 20.41 -10.16 -43.51
N THR A 106 20.54 -11.30 -42.81
CA THR A 106 20.21 -11.38 -41.37
C THR A 106 21.11 -10.50 -40.52
N LYS A 107 22.43 -10.45 -40.80
CA LYS A 107 23.38 -9.56 -40.12
C LYS A 107 23.02 -8.10 -40.27
N LEU A 108 22.66 -7.66 -41.48
CA LEU A 108 22.23 -6.28 -41.73
C LEU A 108 20.92 -5.96 -41.01
N SER A 109 19.94 -6.87 -41.03
CA SER A 109 18.68 -6.72 -40.29
C SER A 109 18.90 -6.59 -38.79
N LEU A 110 19.71 -7.48 -38.20
CA LEU A 110 20.08 -7.44 -36.78
C LEU A 110 20.86 -6.17 -36.43
N SER A 111 21.79 -5.73 -37.30
CA SER A 111 22.50 -4.46 -37.12
C SER A 111 21.53 -3.28 -37.07
N ASN A 112 20.53 -3.25 -37.95
CA ASN A 112 19.51 -2.20 -37.95
C ASN A 112 18.66 -2.23 -36.67
N GLN A 113 18.28 -3.42 -36.21
CA GLN A 113 17.56 -3.57 -34.92
C GLN A 113 18.42 -3.12 -33.75
N LEU A 114 19.71 -3.48 -33.73
CA LEU A 114 20.67 -3.06 -32.71
C LEU A 114 20.81 -1.54 -32.68
N SER A 115 20.92 -0.89 -33.84
CA SER A 115 20.96 0.57 -33.91
C SER A 115 19.69 1.20 -33.33
N LYS A 116 18.50 0.68 -33.65
CA LYS A 116 17.23 1.16 -33.06
C LYS A 116 17.21 1.03 -31.54
N LEU A 117 17.58 -0.14 -31.02
CA LEU A 117 17.65 -0.40 -29.58
C LEU A 117 18.69 0.48 -28.89
N LYS A 118 19.85 0.69 -29.52
CA LYS A 118 20.89 1.58 -29.01
C LYS A 118 20.39 3.01 -28.87
N TYR A 119 19.72 3.56 -29.89
CA TYR A 119 19.16 4.90 -29.80
C TYR A 119 18.04 5.02 -28.76
N GLN A 120 17.21 3.98 -28.61
CA GLN A 120 16.19 3.94 -27.56
C GLN A 120 16.82 3.94 -26.18
N GLN A 121 17.84 3.10 -25.96
CA GLN A 121 18.57 3.05 -24.70
C GLN A 121 19.22 4.40 -24.39
N GLU A 122 19.88 5.03 -25.36
CA GLU A 122 20.47 6.35 -25.18
C GLU A 122 19.42 7.41 -24.86
N TYR A 123 18.24 7.35 -25.48
CA TYR A 123 17.13 8.25 -25.17
C TYR A 123 16.64 8.06 -23.74
N GLU A 124 16.48 6.82 -23.27
CA GLU A 124 16.06 6.52 -21.91
C GLU A 124 17.10 6.94 -20.87
N GLN A 125 18.39 6.73 -21.16
CA GLN A 125 19.49 7.17 -20.29
C GLN A 125 19.58 8.70 -20.17
N LYS A 126 19.31 9.41 -21.27
CA LYS A 126 19.26 10.88 -21.29
C LYS A 126 17.96 11.44 -20.73
N ARG A 127 16.92 10.61 -20.53
CA ARG A 127 15.64 11.06 -19.98
C ARG A 127 15.82 11.31 -18.49
N ASP A 128 15.98 12.57 -18.12
CA ASP A 128 16.14 12.96 -16.73
C ASP A 128 14.83 12.72 -15.94
N MET A 129 14.77 11.58 -15.27
CA MET A 129 13.74 11.24 -14.28
C MET A 129 14.16 11.70 -12.88
N HIS A 130 15.42 12.09 -12.69
CA HIS A 130 15.98 12.45 -11.41
C HIS A 130 15.47 13.83 -10.97
N ASP A 131 15.43 14.81 -11.87
CA ASP A 131 14.93 16.15 -11.61
C ASP A 131 13.47 16.19 -11.09
N PRO A 132 12.49 15.54 -11.75
CA PRO A 132 11.13 15.45 -11.21
C PRO A 132 11.06 14.72 -9.87
N THR A 133 11.86 13.66 -9.70
CA THR A 133 11.91 12.88 -8.46
C THR A 133 12.50 13.71 -7.32
N ALA A 134 13.57 14.48 -7.57
CA ALA A 134 14.18 15.37 -6.60
C ALA A 134 13.23 16.49 -6.19
N LYS A 135 12.50 17.10 -7.15
CA LYS A 135 11.44 18.08 -6.84
C LYS A 135 10.36 17.48 -5.95
N LEU A 136 9.88 16.27 -6.26
CA LEU A 136 8.90 15.55 -5.44
C LEU A 136 9.43 15.26 -4.03
N ASN A 137 10.67 14.78 -3.91
CA ASN A 137 11.30 14.52 -2.61
C ASN A 137 11.42 15.80 -1.78
N ASN A 138 11.87 16.91 -2.38
CA ASN A 138 11.95 18.20 -1.69
C ASN A 138 10.56 18.67 -1.20
N THR A 139 9.51 18.47 -2.01
CA THR A 139 8.15 18.78 -1.57
C THR A 139 7.68 17.84 -0.45
N HIS A 140 8.03 16.56 -0.51
CA HIS A 140 7.70 15.60 0.53
C HIS A 140 8.39 15.97 1.85
N GLU A 141 9.68 16.27 1.84
CA GLU A 141 10.43 16.69 3.02
C GLU A 141 9.89 18.00 3.62
N SER A 142 9.50 18.96 2.78
CA SER A 142 8.87 20.20 3.23
C SER A 142 7.53 19.92 3.91
N LEU A 143 6.70 19.05 3.34
CA LEU A 143 5.41 18.66 3.93
C LEU A 143 5.58 17.86 5.22
N GLU A 144 6.57 16.96 5.28
CA GLU A 144 6.87 16.18 6.47
C GLU A 144 7.33 17.07 7.63
N LYS A 145 8.21 18.04 7.37
CA LYS A 145 8.62 19.05 8.36
C LYS A 145 7.42 19.86 8.86
N LYS A 146 6.51 20.27 7.97
CA LYS A 146 5.29 21.00 8.35
C LYS A 146 4.37 20.14 9.22
N LEU A 147 4.16 18.87 8.85
CA LEU A 147 3.34 17.95 9.62
C LEU A 147 3.91 17.72 11.02
N LYS A 148 5.22 17.46 11.11
CA LYS A 148 5.92 17.30 12.38
C LYS A 148 5.78 18.55 13.25
N GLY A 149 5.97 19.74 12.67
CA GLY A 149 5.80 21.00 13.38
C GLY A 149 4.37 21.26 13.86
N MET A 150 3.34 20.77 13.15
CA MET A 150 1.95 20.83 13.64
C MET A 150 1.72 19.86 14.80
N GLN A 151 2.21 18.63 14.69
CA GLN A 151 2.09 17.62 15.76
C GLN A 151 2.81 18.04 17.05
N GLU A 152 3.97 18.68 16.95
CA GLU A 152 4.69 19.23 18.09
C GLU A 152 3.89 20.33 18.80
N ARG A 153 3.20 21.21 18.04
CA ARG A 153 2.31 22.23 18.62
C ARG A 153 1.09 21.62 19.28
N GLU A 154 0.39 20.70 18.61
CA GLU A 154 -0.76 19.99 19.20
C GLU A 154 -0.37 19.25 20.49
N CYS A 155 0.80 18.62 20.51
CA CYS A 155 1.32 17.96 21.70
C CYS A 155 1.61 18.95 22.83
N HIS A 156 2.14 20.13 22.51
CA HIS A 156 2.40 21.18 23.50
C HIS A 156 1.10 21.77 24.06
N GLU A 157 0.09 22.01 23.21
CA GLU A 157 -1.23 22.50 23.63
C GLU A 157 -1.94 21.50 24.54
N LEU A 158 -2.00 20.22 24.15
CA LEU A 158 -2.62 19.17 24.97
C LEU A 158 -1.89 18.96 26.30
N LYS A 159 -0.57 19.15 26.34
CA LYS A 159 0.20 19.11 27.60
C LYS A 159 -0.15 20.27 28.51
N ALA A 160 -0.24 21.49 27.97
CA ALA A 160 -0.64 22.66 28.75
C ALA A 160 -2.07 22.49 29.29
N GLU A 161 -3.01 22.02 28.48
CA GLU A 161 -4.37 21.71 28.94
C GLU A 161 -4.39 20.63 30.03
N ALA A 162 -3.57 19.57 29.89
CA ALA A 162 -3.47 18.53 30.90
C ALA A 162 -2.89 19.06 32.23
N GLU A 163 -1.90 19.95 32.18
CA GLU A 163 -1.35 20.62 33.35
C GLU A 163 -2.38 21.54 34.02
N ASP A 164 -3.15 22.30 33.25
CA ASP A 164 -4.24 23.14 33.75
C ASP A 164 -5.34 22.31 34.42
N TRP A 165 -5.75 21.19 33.81
CA TRP A 165 -6.73 20.28 34.40
C TRP A 165 -6.20 19.59 35.66
N LYS A 166 -4.91 19.26 35.69
CA LYS A 166 -4.27 18.72 36.88
C LYS A 166 -4.29 19.74 38.03
N LEU A 167 -3.97 21.00 37.75
CA LEU A 167 -3.99 22.05 38.77
C LEU A 167 -5.40 22.28 39.32
N LYS A 168 -6.42 22.30 38.45
CA LYS A 168 -7.83 22.35 38.86
C LYS A 168 -8.25 21.14 39.70
N SER A 169 -7.76 19.94 39.35
CA SER A 169 -8.03 18.72 40.12
C SER A 169 -7.37 18.78 41.49
N ASP A 170 -6.12 19.21 41.58
CA ASP A 170 -5.38 19.35 42.83
C ASP A 170 -6.06 20.39 43.76
N GLU A 171 -6.55 21.49 43.20
CA GLU A 171 -7.34 22.49 43.92
C GLU A 171 -8.67 21.91 44.44
N CYS A 172 -9.39 21.14 43.62
CA CYS A 172 -10.64 20.49 44.03
C CYS A 172 -10.40 19.48 45.17
N VAL A 173 -9.33 18.69 45.07
CA VAL A 173 -8.92 17.76 46.14
C VAL A 173 -8.59 18.51 47.43
N ALA A 174 -7.88 19.64 47.35
CA ALA A 174 -7.59 20.47 48.51
C ALA A 174 -8.88 21.00 49.17
N GLN A 175 -9.84 21.48 48.38
CA GLN A 175 -11.15 21.92 48.87
C GLN A 175 -11.93 20.77 49.54
N GLU A 176 -11.89 19.55 48.99
CA GLU A 176 -12.51 18.40 49.65
C GLU A 176 -11.87 18.10 51.01
N TYR A 177 -10.55 18.22 51.15
CA TYR A 177 -9.87 18.02 52.43
C TYR A 177 -10.28 19.08 53.46
N GLU A 178 -10.40 20.34 53.05
CA GLU A 178 -10.87 21.42 53.93
C GLU A 178 -12.33 21.20 54.35
N GLN A 179 -13.23 20.91 53.41
CA GLN A 179 -14.63 20.60 53.74
C GLN A 179 -14.77 19.40 54.68
N LYS A 180 -13.94 18.35 54.50
CA LYS A 180 -13.92 17.20 55.41
C LYS A 180 -13.46 17.59 56.81
N ARG A 181 -12.51 18.53 56.94
CA ARG A 181 -12.08 19.06 58.25
C ARG A 181 -13.20 19.87 58.90
N ASP A 182 -13.84 20.76 58.16
CA ASP A 182 -14.94 21.58 58.69
C ASP A 182 -16.15 20.73 59.09
N MET A 183 -16.39 19.61 58.39
CA MET A 183 -17.43 18.63 58.72
C MET A 183 -17.10 17.74 59.92
N HIS A 184 -15.84 17.64 60.35
CA HIS A 184 -15.43 16.78 61.46
C HIS A 184 -16.00 17.24 62.82
N ASP A 185 -15.99 18.55 63.09
CA ASP A 185 -16.50 19.11 64.34
C ASP A 185 -18.02 18.96 64.53
N PRO A 186 -18.88 19.29 63.54
CA PRO A 186 -20.32 19.06 63.66
C PRO A 186 -20.67 17.57 63.70
N THR A 187 -19.93 16.70 62.99
CA THR A 187 -20.16 15.25 63.06
C THR A 187 -19.77 14.67 64.42
N ALA A 188 -18.66 15.11 65.01
CA ALA A 188 -18.28 14.72 66.37
C ALA A 188 -19.32 15.18 67.40
N LYS A 189 -19.82 16.43 67.28
CA LYS A 189 -20.90 16.94 68.15
C LYS A 189 -22.19 16.14 67.99
N LEU A 190 -22.59 15.82 66.76
CA LEU A 190 -23.79 15.02 66.46
C LEU A 190 -23.68 13.60 67.02
N ASN A 191 -22.52 12.97 66.89
CA ASN A 191 -22.29 11.63 67.46
C ASN A 191 -22.40 11.66 68.99
N ASN A 192 -21.84 12.68 69.64
CA ASN A 192 -21.94 12.84 71.10
C ASN A 192 -23.39 13.07 71.57
N THR A 193 -24.17 13.88 70.84
CA THR A 193 -25.59 14.09 71.18
C THR A 193 -26.40 12.82 70.92
N HIS A 194 -26.12 12.10 69.85
CA HIS A 194 -26.73 10.79 69.57
C HIS A 194 -26.44 9.79 70.68
N GLU A 195 -25.19 9.64 71.12
CA GLU A 195 -24.81 8.74 72.21
C GLU A 195 -25.49 9.13 73.54
N SER A 196 -25.63 10.42 73.81
CA SER A 196 -26.37 10.93 74.98
C SER A 196 -27.86 10.61 74.91
N LEU A 197 -28.49 10.78 73.74
CA LEU A 197 -29.89 10.42 73.52
C LEU A 197 -30.10 8.90 73.62
N GLU A 198 -29.18 8.09 73.09
CA GLU A 198 -29.24 6.64 73.19
C GLU A 198 -29.14 6.16 74.64
N LYS A 199 -28.24 6.75 75.43
CA LYS A 199 -28.15 6.49 76.88
C LYS A 199 -29.45 6.84 77.61
N LYS A 200 -30.07 7.98 77.27
CA LYS A 200 -31.37 8.37 77.83
C LYS A 200 -32.49 7.42 77.42
N LEU A 201 -32.49 6.95 76.17
CA LEU A 201 -33.48 6.00 75.67
C LEU A 201 -33.40 4.67 76.43
N LYS A 202 -32.19 4.11 76.59
CA LYS A 202 -31.96 2.89 77.40
C LYS A 202 -32.41 3.09 78.84
N GLY A 203 -32.03 4.21 79.46
CA GLY A 203 -32.46 4.53 80.82
C GLY A 203 -33.97 4.80 80.96
N MET A 204 -34.66 5.24 79.91
CA MET A 204 -36.12 5.33 79.89
C MET A 204 -36.76 3.94 79.81
N GLN A 205 -36.24 3.06 78.94
CA GLN A 205 -36.72 1.67 78.81
C GLN A 205 -36.55 0.90 80.12
N GLU A 206 -35.42 1.07 80.82
CA GLU A 206 -35.19 0.49 82.14
C GLU A 206 -36.22 0.98 83.16
N ARG A 207 -36.53 2.28 83.19
CA ARG A 207 -37.56 2.84 84.08
C ARG A 207 -38.96 2.35 83.73
N GLU A 208 -39.33 2.26 82.44
CA GLU A 208 -40.62 1.72 82.02
C GLU A 208 -40.76 0.26 82.45
N CYS A 209 -39.72 -0.55 82.29
CA CYS A 209 -39.70 -1.94 82.76
C CYS A 209 -39.87 -2.01 84.28
N HIS A 210 -39.15 -1.18 85.04
CA HIS A 210 -39.27 -1.10 86.49
C HIS A 210 -40.68 -0.71 86.95
N VAL A 211 -41.29 0.29 86.29
CA VAL A 211 -42.67 0.72 86.57
C VAL A 211 -43.68 -0.39 86.27
N GLN A 212 -43.53 -1.10 85.16
CA GLN A 212 -44.40 -2.26 84.83
C GLN A 212 -44.27 -3.37 85.87
N LEU A 213 -43.04 -3.68 86.31
CA LEU A 213 -42.79 -4.66 87.38
C LEU A 213 -43.41 -4.23 88.70
N ARG A 214 -43.26 -2.95 89.10
CA ARG A 214 -43.91 -2.36 90.29
C ARG A 214 -45.44 -2.40 90.21
N SER A 215 -46.03 -2.18 89.04
CA SER A 215 -47.48 -2.32 88.86
C SER A 215 -47.91 -3.76 89.08
N ARG A 216 -47.25 -4.71 88.42
CA ARG A 216 -47.53 -6.15 88.56
C ARG A 216 -47.34 -6.62 90.00
N GLN A 217 -46.30 -6.14 90.70
CA GLN A 217 -46.07 -6.45 92.11
C GLN A 217 -47.23 -5.98 92.99
N ARG A 218 -47.73 -4.75 92.77
CA ARG A 218 -48.91 -4.22 93.49
C ARG A 218 -50.18 -5.02 93.20
N GLU A 219 -50.43 -5.35 91.94
CA GLU A 219 -51.59 -6.18 91.56
C GLU A 219 -51.56 -7.57 92.22
N ILE A 220 -50.36 -8.16 92.35
CA ILE A 220 -50.20 -9.44 93.07
C ILE A 220 -50.50 -9.24 94.57
N HIS A 221 -50.01 -8.15 95.17
CA HIS A 221 -50.25 -7.86 96.59
C HIS A 221 -51.75 -7.66 96.88
N GLU A 222 -52.44 -6.89 96.05
CA GLU A 222 -53.89 -6.66 96.16
C GLU A 222 -54.69 -7.97 96.03
N LYS A 223 -54.31 -8.85 95.11
CA LYS A 223 -54.92 -10.19 95.00
C LYS A 223 -54.69 -11.04 96.25
N CYS A 224 -53.48 -11.04 96.78
CA CYS A 224 -53.17 -11.77 98.02
C CYS A 224 -53.98 -11.25 99.22
N GLU A 225 -54.20 -9.94 99.32
CA GLU A 225 -55.08 -9.32 100.32
C GLU A 225 -56.53 -9.76 100.16
N LEU A 226 -57.06 -9.73 98.93
CA LEU A 226 -58.42 -10.16 98.62
C LEU A 226 -58.65 -11.65 98.90
N GLU A 227 -57.64 -12.50 98.67
CA GLU A 227 -57.70 -13.95 98.91
C GLU A 227 -57.40 -14.34 100.38
N GLN A 228 -57.16 -13.36 101.28
CA GLN A 228 -56.80 -13.57 102.69
C GLN A 228 -55.56 -14.46 102.88
N LEU A 229 -54.64 -14.46 101.92
CA LEU A 229 -53.37 -15.17 102.02
C LEU A 229 -52.40 -14.36 102.90
N LYS A 230 -52.07 -14.87 104.09
CA LYS A 230 -51.08 -14.24 104.97
C LYS A 230 -49.68 -14.38 104.36
N LEU A 231 -49.21 -13.32 103.71
CA LEU A 231 -47.83 -13.25 103.22
C LEU A 231 -46.85 -13.20 104.41
N PRO A 232 -45.73 -13.96 104.38
CA PRO A 232 -44.71 -13.90 105.43
C PRO A 232 -44.02 -12.53 105.49
N THR A 233 -44.55 -11.64 106.31
CA THR A 233 -43.97 -10.32 106.59
C THR A 233 -42.87 -10.46 107.63
N VAL A 234 -41.62 -10.19 107.26
CA VAL A 234 -40.55 -9.95 108.24
C VAL A 234 -40.73 -8.52 108.75
N ASN A 235 -41.01 -8.37 110.04
CA ASN A 235 -40.99 -7.08 110.73
C ASN A 235 -39.53 -6.67 110.96
N ASP A 236 -39.07 -5.76 110.09
CA ASP A 236 -38.06 -4.70 110.25
C ASP A 236 -36.91 -4.85 111.27
N PRO A 237 -35.65 -4.64 110.83
CA PRO A 237 -34.62 -4.04 111.64
C PRO A 237 -34.17 -2.71 111.01
N MET A 238 -34.78 -1.62 111.48
CA MET A 238 -34.37 -0.21 111.33
C MET A 238 -34.95 0.60 110.17
N ASP A 239 -36.18 1.06 110.39
CA ASP A 239 -36.63 2.46 110.29
C ASP A 239 -35.52 3.51 110.05
N THR A 240 -35.41 3.99 108.81
CA THR A 240 -35.33 5.43 108.52
C THR A 240 -36.12 5.71 107.24
N GLY A 241 -37.28 6.35 107.42
CA GLY A 241 -38.33 6.57 106.41
C GLY A 241 -37.90 6.76 104.95
N SER A 242 -38.37 5.84 104.10
CA SER A 242 -38.81 6.10 102.73
C SER A 242 -39.54 4.87 102.17
N SER A 243 -40.82 5.03 101.87
CA SER A 243 -41.70 3.97 101.36
C SER A 243 -41.37 3.64 99.91
N SER A 244 -40.74 2.48 99.70
CA SER A 244 -40.91 1.61 98.53
C SER A 244 -40.12 0.31 98.75
N GLN A 245 -40.81 -0.69 99.27
CA GLN A 245 -40.28 -2.01 99.59
C GLN A 245 -39.97 -2.79 98.30
N GLU A 246 -38.69 -2.89 97.95
CA GLU A 246 -38.18 -3.68 96.84
C GLU A 246 -37.34 -4.82 97.44
N LEU A 247 -37.85 -6.06 97.31
CA LEU A 247 -37.21 -7.28 97.79
C LEU A 247 -36.27 -7.81 96.70
N ASP A 248 -34.99 -7.89 97.03
CA ASP A 248 -33.91 -8.33 96.14
C ASP A 248 -33.88 -9.87 95.99
N HIS A 249 -33.76 -10.37 94.76
CA HIS A 249 -33.74 -11.81 94.43
C HIS A 249 -32.50 -12.14 93.58
N ASP A 250 -31.81 -13.24 93.87
CA ASP A 250 -30.53 -13.64 93.24
C ASP A 250 -30.71 -14.38 91.90
N TYR A 251 -30.15 -13.84 90.81
CA TYR A 251 -30.24 -14.34 89.42
C TYR A 251 -28.91 -14.81 88.82
N SER A 252 -27.90 -15.04 89.66
CA SER A 252 -26.52 -15.35 89.22
C SER A 252 -26.37 -16.57 88.29
N GLN A 253 -27.37 -17.45 88.19
CA GLN A 253 -27.34 -18.65 87.32
C GLN A 253 -27.74 -18.41 85.85
N LEU A 254 -28.37 -17.28 85.51
CA LEU A 254 -28.87 -17.03 84.14
C LEU A 254 -27.81 -16.44 83.20
N THR A 255 -26.77 -15.82 83.76
CA THR A 255 -25.69 -15.15 83.00
C THR A 255 -24.79 -16.13 82.25
N GLU A 256 -24.61 -17.35 82.77
CA GLU A 256 -23.66 -18.33 82.24
C GLU A 256 -24.17 -19.03 80.97
N ILE A 257 -25.48 -19.25 80.87
CA ILE A 257 -26.12 -19.94 79.73
C ILE A 257 -26.13 -19.05 78.47
N TYR A 258 -26.26 -17.72 78.62
CA TYR A 258 -26.39 -16.80 77.49
C TYR A 258 -25.05 -16.43 76.82
N LEU A 259 -23.94 -16.48 77.58
CA LEU A 259 -22.60 -16.22 77.05
C LEU A 259 -22.03 -17.35 76.17
N GLN A 260 -22.66 -18.53 76.17
CA GLN A 260 -22.13 -19.75 75.54
C GLN A 260 -22.63 -20.04 74.12
N VAL A 261 -23.55 -19.22 73.57
CA VAL A 261 -24.24 -19.51 72.30
C VAL A 261 -23.45 -19.13 71.03
N MET A 262 -22.25 -18.54 71.15
CA MET A 262 -21.38 -18.32 69.99
C MET A 262 -19.94 -18.76 70.30
N ARG A 263 -19.60 -19.99 69.93
CA ARG A 263 -18.20 -20.45 69.94
C ARG A 263 -17.43 -19.78 68.80
N LEU A 264 -16.34 -19.09 69.13
CA LEU A 264 -15.45 -18.40 68.19
C LEU A 264 -15.01 -19.29 66.99
N SER A 265 -14.90 -20.60 67.20
CA SER A 265 -14.51 -21.58 66.18
C SER A 265 -15.46 -21.71 64.99
N ASP A 266 -16.76 -21.44 65.16
CA ASP A 266 -17.73 -21.60 64.07
C ASP A 266 -17.72 -20.37 63.14
N ARG A 267 -17.38 -19.20 63.69
CA ARG A 267 -17.13 -17.99 62.91
C ARG A 267 -15.91 -18.13 62.00
N ASP A 268 -14.81 -18.66 62.53
CA ASP A 268 -13.55 -18.81 61.78
C ASP A 268 -13.67 -19.83 60.64
N LYS A 269 -14.47 -20.89 60.82
CA LYS A 269 -14.78 -21.86 59.76
C LYS A 269 -15.54 -21.22 58.60
N LEU A 270 -16.59 -20.44 58.90
CA LEU A 270 -17.38 -19.74 57.88
C LEU A 270 -16.54 -18.74 57.08
N GLU A 271 -15.61 -18.03 57.74
CA GLU A 271 -14.72 -17.09 57.05
C GLU A 271 -13.71 -17.80 56.13
N ALA A 272 -13.17 -18.95 56.55
CA ALA A 272 -12.26 -19.76 55.74
C ALA A 272 -12.96 -20.31 54.48
N GLU A 273 -14.18 -20.85 54.62
CA GLU A 273 -14.98 -21.33 53.49
C GLU A 273 -15.32 -20.21 52.50
N PHE A 274 -15.63 -19.01 53.00
CA PHE A 274 -15.91 -17.86 52.16
C PHE A 274 -14.69 -17.44 51.33
N LYS A 275 -13.51 -17.31 51.95
CA LYS A 275 -12.25 -16.96 51.25
C LYS A 275 -11.89 -18.00 50.19
N GLN A 276 -12.05 -19.29 50.49
CA GLN A 276 -11.82 -20.37 49.53
C GLN A 276 -12.76 -20.27 48.32
N LYS A 277 -14.05 -19.98 48.55
CA LYS A 277 -15.05 -19.86 47.48
C LYS A 277 -14.79 -18.67 46.56
N ILE A 278 -14.38 -17.54 47.12
CA ILE A 278 -13.98 -16.35 46.34
C ILE A 278 -12.71 -16.63 45.53
N GLY A 279 -11.70 -17.28 46.12
CA GLY A 279 -10.48 -17.68 45.42
C GLY A 279 -10.76 -18.59 44.22
N ASN A 280 -11.63 -19.59 44.39
CA ASN A 280 -12.04 -20.49 43.32
C ASN A 280 -12.79 -19.73 42.20
N HIS A 281 -13.72 -18.83 42.54
CA HIS A 281 -14.42 -18.03 41.54
C HIS A 281 -13.46 -17.14 40.75
N HIS A 282 -12.52 -16.47 41.43
CA HIS A 282 -11.52 -15.63 40.79
C HIS A 282 -10.60 -16.44 39.84
N SER A 283 -10.16 -17.63 40.26
CA SER A 283 -9.37 -18.55 39.43
C SER A 283 -10.11 -19.00 38.17
N THR A 284 -11.39 -19.37 38.29
CA THR A 284 -12.21 -19.75 37.12
C THR A 284 -12.42 -18.58 36.15
N TYR A 285 -12.65 -17.37 36.67
CA TYR A 285 -12.80 -16.17 35.85
C TYR A 285 -11.51 -15.83 35.11
N TRP A 286 -10.37 -15.96 35.79
CA TRP A 286 -9.05 -15.72 35.21
C TRP A 286 -8.73 -16.74 34.10
N MET A 287 -8.96 -18.04 34.33
CA MET A 287 -8.80 -19.08 33.31
C MET A 287 -9.70 -18.85 32.08
N LYS A 288 -10.97 -18.49 32.30
CA LYS A 288 -11.93 -18.23 31.21
C LYS A 288 -11.51 -17.00 30.39
N SER A 289 -11.01 -15.96 31.04
CA SER A 289 -10.47 -14.76 30.40
C SER A 289 -9.22 -15.07 29.56
N MET A 290 -8.32 -15.92 30.09
CA MET A 290 -7.12 -16.37 29.39
C MET A 290 -7.47 -17.19 28.13
N GLN A 291 -8.41 -18.14 28.23
CA GLN A 291 -8.88 -18.93 27.10
C GLN A 291 -9.55 -18.07 26.00
N LEU A 292 -10.32 -17.05 26.39
CA LEU A 292 -10.94 -16.11 25.43
C LEU A 292 -9.89 -15.26 24.70
N SER A 293 -8.84 -14.81 25.41
CA SER A 293 -7.71 -14.09 24.81
C SER A 293 -6.98 -14.96 23.78
N GLU A 294 -6.66 -16.21 24.14
CA GLU A 294 -6.02 -17.14 23.21
C GLU A 294 -6.87 -17.45 21.99
N ARG A 295 -8.18 -17.65 22.18
CA ARG A 295 -9.12 -17.92 21.08
C ARG A 295 -9.20 -16.74 20.12
N ARG A 296 -9.28 -15.50 20.63
CA ARG A 296 -9.20 -14.28 19.81
C ARG A 296 -7.87 -14.18 19.06
N GLY A 297 -6.75 -14.49 19.74
CA GLY A 297 -5.42 -14.52 19.12
C GLY A 297 -5.31 -15.54 17.99
N ARG A 298 -5.85 -16.76 18.17
CA ARG A 298 -5.91 -17.79 17.13
C ARG A 298 -6.75 -17.31 15.93
N GLU A 299 -7.91 -16.71 16.19
CA GLU A 299 -8.78 -16.20 15.14
C GLU A 299 -8.10 -15.10 14.30
N VAL A 300 -7.43 -14.14 14.94
CA VAL A 300 -6.64 -13.10 14.25
C VAL A 300 -5.54 -13.72 13.40
N ARG A 301 -4.78 -14.70 13.93
CA ARG A 301 -3.74 -15.41 13.16
C ARG A 301 -4.30 -16.12 11.92
N THR A 302 -5.46 -16.77 12.05
CA THR A 302 -6.10 -17.42 10.89
C THR A 302 -6.60 -16.41 9.84
N ARG A 303 -7.12 -15.25 10.26
CA ARG A 303 -7.54 -14.17 9.34
C ARG A 303 -6.35 -13.58 8.58
N ILE A 304 -5.24 -13.33 9.27
CA ILE A 304 -4.00 -12.85 8.66
C ILE A 304 -3.48 -13.88 7.64
N SER A 305 -3.40 -15.15 8.01
CA SER A 305 -2.94 -16.22 7.10
C SER A 305 -3.81 -16.37 5.85
N LYS A 306 -5.14 -16.27 5.99
CA LYS A 306 -6.08 -16.26 4.85
C LYS A 306 -5.87 -15.04 3.93
N ASN A 307 -5.64 -13.86 4.50
CA ASN A 307 -5.39 -12.64 3.73
C ASN A 307 -4.05 -12.71 2.96
N VAL A 308 -2.98 -13.18 3.61
CA VAL A 308 -1.68 -13.40 2.97
C VAL A 308 -1.80 -14.39 1.81
N SER A 309 -2.55 -15.48 1.99
CA SER A 309 -2.80 -16.47 0.92
C SER A 309 -3.61 -15.90 -0.24
N LYS A 310 -4.60 -15.04 0.02
CA LYS A 310 -5.36 -14.32 -1.03
C LYS A 310 -4.48 -13.37 -1.84
N VAL A 311 -3.58 -12.63 -1.19
CA VAL A 311 -2.64 -11.72 -1.88
C VAL A 311 -1.70 -12.52 -2.79
N LYS A 312 -1.08 -13.59 -2.28
CA LYS A 312 -0.21 -14.48 -3.07
C LYS A 312 -0.93 -15.10 -4.27
N ASN A 313 -2.20 -15.49 -4.12
CA ASN A 313 -2.99 -16.03 -5.23
C ASN A 313 -3.47 -14.95 -6.23
N GLY A 314 -3.66 -13.71 -5.77
CA GLY A 314 -3.94 -12.56 -6.63
C GLY A 314 -2.77 -12.15 -7.52
N GLU A 315 -1.54 -12.23 -7.00
CA GLU A 315 -0.31 -11.99 -7.77
C GLU A 315 -0.05 -13.09 -8.81
N LYS A 316 -0.31 -14.36 -8.47
CA LYS A 316 -0.24 -15.47 -9.45
C LYS A 316 -1.25 -15.35 -10.59
N LYS A 317 -2.43 -14.77 -10.37
CA LYS A 317 -3.42 -14.53 -11.46
C LYS A 317 -3.07 -13.35 -12.36
N LYS A 318 -2.29 -12.36 -11.89
CA LYS A 318 -1.81 -11.25 -12.73
C LYS A 318 -0.62 -11.63 -13.61
N THR A 319 0.24 -12.54 -13.15
CA THR A 319 1.41 -13.01 -13.92
C THR A 319 1.05 -14.00 -15.03
N HIS A 320 -0.07 -14.71 -14.94
CA HIS A 320 -0.50 -15.67 -15.98
C HIS A 320 -1.27 -15.06 -17.17
N LYS A 321 -1.66 -13.78 -17.12
CA LYS A 321 -2.47 -13.13 -18.17
C LYS A 321 -1.65 -12.35 -19.22
N ASN A 322 -0.32 -12.35 -19.12
CA ASN A 322 0.55 -11.51 -19.96
C ASN A 322 1.58 -12.27 -20.81
N VAL A 323 1.29 -13.53 -21.16
CA VAL A 323 2.09 -14.30 -22.14
C VAL A 323 1.16 -15.09 -23.06
N ARG A 324 0.66 -14.42 -24.10
CA ARG A 324 0.31 -14.96 -25.42
C ARG A 324 0.01 -13.74 -26.30
N GLY A 325 1.02 -13.32 -27.05
CA GLY A 325 0.85 -12.35 -28.13
C GLY A 325 0.33 -13.05 -29.37
N ASP A 326 -0.50 -12.34 -30.12
CA ASP A 326 -0.67 -12.51 -31.56
C ASP A 326 -0.82 -11.11 -32.19
N LEU A 327 -0.22 -10.97 -33.37
CA LEU A 327 0.12 -9.75 -34.11
C LEU A 327 -1.11 -8.91 -34.56
N PRO A 328 -0.98 -7.58 -34.77
CA PRO A 328 -2.04 -6.77 -35.37
C PRO A 328 -1.96 -6.74 -36.91
N GLY A 329 -3.05 -7.17 -37.54
CA GLY A 329 -3.38 -6.85 -38.93
C GLY A 329 -4.20 -5.56 -39.00
N THR A 330 -3.66 -4.60 -39.75
CA THR A 330 -4.30 -3.57 -40.58
C THR A 330 -5.82 -3.36 -40.46
N ASP A 331 -6.22 -2.15 -40.05
CA ASP A 331 -6.92 -1.16 -40.88
C ASP A 331 -8.00 -0.32 -40.17
N TYR A 332 -8.06 0.93 -40.63
CA TYR A 332 -9.15 1.92 -40.57
C TYR A 332 -9.31 2.84 -39.34
N ILE A 333 -8.93 4.10 -39.59
CA ILE A 333 -9.32 5.34 -38.90
C ILE A 333 -10.59 5.89 -39.60
N PRO A 334 -11.59 6.39 -38.86
CA PRO A 334 -11.83 7.85 -38.78
C PRO A 334 -12.17 8.29 -37.34
N GLN A 335 -11.40 9.21 -36.76
CA GLN A 335 -11.61 10.68 -36.75
C GLN A 335 -12.89 11.18 -36.07
N THR A 336 -12.63 11.82 -34.92
CA THR A 336 -13.21 13.08 -34.39
C THR A 336 -14.70 13.17 -34.05
N GLY A 337 -14.96 13.63 -32.83
CA GLY A 337 -16.24 14.24 -32.45
C GLY A 337 -16.42 14.29 -30.94
N GLY A 338 -16.12 15.43 -30.34
CA GLY A 338 -16.23 15.65 -28.91
C GLY A 338 -17.67 15.66 -28.39
N ALA A 339 -17.84 15.35 -27.11
CA ALA A 339 -19.01 15.77 -26.35
C ALA A 339 -18.68 15.90 -24.85
N SER A 340 -18.77 17.15 -24.43
CA SER A 340 -19.14 17.71 -23.13
C SER A 340 -19.86 16.82 -22.09
N HIS A 341 -19.70 17.25 -20.84
CA HIS A 341 -20.60 17.11 -19.68
C HIS A 341 -20.62 15.77 -18.91
N ARG A 342 -20.08 15.80 -17.68
CA ARG A 342 -20.90 16.04 -16.47
C ARG A 342 -20.04 16.16 -15.22
N ARG A 343 -20.20 17.30 -14.54
CA ARG A 343 -19.93 17.46 -13.11
C ARG A 343 -20.76 16.43 -12.34
N ARG A 344 -20.11 15.68 -11.45
CA ARG A 344 -20.76 15.13 -10.26
C ARG A 344 -19.91 15.50 -9.06
N THR A 345 -20.44 16.45 -8.31
CA THR A 345 -20.15 16.73 -6.91
C THR A 345 -20.28 15.44 -6.09
N ASN A 346 -19.32 15.16 -5.21
CA ASN A 346 -19.59 14.76 -3.84
C ASN A 346 -18.32 14.91 -2.98
N ARG A 347 -18.50 15.62 -1.87
CA ARG A 347 -17.56 15.83 -0.76
C ARG A 347 -17.43 14.54 0.09
N PRO A 348 -16.48 14.50 1.06
CA PRO A 348 -15.70 13.31 1.37
C PRO A 348 -16.25 12.54 2.57
N ALA A 349 -16.08 11.21 2.54
CA ALA A 349 -16.14 10.38 3.73
C ALA A 349 -14.78 10.47 4.45
N GLN A 350 -14.81 11.05 5.66
CA GLN A 350 -13.80 10.84 6.68
C GLN A 350 -13.85 9.38 7.12
N GLU A 351 -12.74 8.66 7.04
CA GLU A 351 -12.55 7.45 7.83
C GLU A 351 -11.09 7.34 8.28
N GLN A 352 -10.89 7.87 9.49
CA GLN A 352 -10.09 7.33 10.59
C GLN A 352 -9.31 6.04 10.24
N ASN A 353 -8.00 6.18 10.00
CA ASN A 353 -7.03 5.09 10.18
C ASN A 353 -5.81 5.67 10.90
N LEU A 354 -6.01 5.98 12.19
CA LEU A 354 -4.92 6.14 13.13
C LEU A 354 -4.28 4.77 13.37
N LYS A 355 -3.03 4.71 12.97
CA LYS A 355 -2.16 3.53 12.99
C LYS A 355 -1.92 3.08 14.42
N THR A 356 -2.19 1.80 14.66
CA THR A 356 -1.68 1.01 15.78
C THR A 356 -0.15 0.90 15.71
N ARG A 357 0.53 1.71 16.52
CA ARG A 357 1.96 1.61 16.91
C ARG A 357 2.04 2.50 18.14
N THR A 358 2.04 2.01 19.37
CA THR A 358 3.14 1.30 20.04
C THR A 358 2.60 0.77 21.38
N PHE A 359 2.69 -0.54 21.66
CA PHE A 359 2.39 -1.09 23.00
C PHE A 359 3.31 -2.25 23.37
N CYS A 360 4.57 -2.25 22.93
CA CYS A 360 5.53 -3.33 23.24
C CYS A 360 6.90 -2.86 23.79
N GLU A 361 7.06 -1.64 24.31
CA GLU A 361 8.38 -1.19 24.79
C GLU A 361 8.43 -0.55 26.20
N VAL A 362 7.45 -0.78 27.10
CA VAL A 362 7.47 -0.16 28.45
C VAL A 362 7.41 -1.16 29.63
N LEU A 363 7.67 -2.46 29.43
CA LEU A 363 7.76 -3.40 30.56
C LEU A 363 9.03 -4.26 30.51
N ASN A 364 10.18 -3.60 30.41
CA ASN A 364 11.49 -4.23 30.68
C ASN A 364 12.46 -3.33 31.45
N ASN A 365 11.97 -2.27 32.10
CA ASN A 365 12.76 -1.47 33.05
C ASN A 365 11.83 -0.88 34.12
N LEU A 366 11.50 -1.69 35.12
CA LEU A 366 11.32 -1.37 36.56
C LEU A 366 10.68 -2.56 37.29
#